data_AF-A0A9D9G9X2-F1
#
_entry.id   AF-A0A9D9G9X2-F1
#
_cell.length_a   1.000
_cell.length_b   1.000
_cell.length_c   1.000
_cell.angle_alpha   90.00
_cell.angle_beta   90.00
_cell.angle_gamma   90.00
#
_symmetry.space_group_name_H-M   'P 1'
#
loop_
_entity.id
_entity.type
_entity.pdbx_description
1 polymer ?
#
loop_
_entity_poly.entity_id
_entity_poly.type
_entity_poly.pdbx_seq_one_letter_code
_entity_poly.pdbx_strand_id
1 'polypeptide(L)'
;WYDGFKSRSSISEDILTAQTQQRYPTAKDFEKDMNRMLKDLGFTPEKANEVASHIVVEPARGSGHARPCVGRQQPARLRTRISNKGMDYKGYNIAVHEFGHNVEEVISLYDIDYYTLAGIPNTGFTEASAFLFQQRDMKLLGYESTGSEANSNTTLDMIWGMYEIMGVSLVDMRMWQWLYQNPQATAAQLREAVVQIAADVWNQYYEPVLGEKDSPLLAIYSHMVGYALYLPGYPIGQIVQYQLEEHLAKCPTPQAFAKEYTRIYQQGRLTPDVWMRGAVGSPMSVQPILKAVREQLEKMN
;
A
#
# COMPACT_ATOMS: atom_id res chain seq x y z
N TRP A 1 18.65 -2.19 2.40
CA TRP A 1 17.41 -1.86 3.11
C TRP A 1 17.33 -2.74 4.34
N TYR A 2 17.14 -2.13 5.50
CA TYR A 2 17.25 -2.76 6.83
C TYR A 2 15.99 -3.58 7.17
N ASP A 3 16.18 -4.79 7.71
CA ASP A 3 15.08 -5.74 7.98
C ASP A 3 14.82 -5.95 9.48
N GLY A 4 15.56 -5.26 10.35
CA GLY A 4 15.60 -5.54 11.79
C GLY A 4 14.35 -5.10 12.58
N PHE A 5 13.44 -4.33 11.98
CA PHE A 5 12.20 -3.89 12.61
C PHE A 5 10.97 -4.74 12.24
N LYS A 6 11.08 -5.71 11.33
CA LYS A 6 9.91 -6.52 10.97
C LYS A 6 9.51 -7.48 12.08
N SER A 7 8.24 -7.44 12.48
CA SER A 7 7.67 -8.49 13.35
C SER A 7 7.61 -9.81 12.58
N ARG A 8 8.30 -10.83 13.07
CA ARG A 8 8.14 -12.19 12.56
C ARG A 8 6.93 -12.80 13.26
N SER A 9 5.97 -13.30 12.49
CA SER A 9 4.81 -14.02 13.04
C SER A 9 5.29 -15.16 13.94
N SER A 10 4.61 -15.38 15.05
CA SER A 10 4.84 -16.52 15.93
C SER A 10 4.40 -17.85 15.29
N ILE A 11 3.64 -17.79 14.19
CA ILE A 11 3.16 -18.95 13.44
C ILE A 11 4.10 -19.19 12.26
N SER A 12 4.55 -20.44 12.09
CA SER A 12 5.44 -20.80 10.98
C SER A 12 4.72 -20.67 9.63
N GLU A 13 5.44 -20.16 8.63
CA GLU A 13 4.94 -20.02 7.25
C GLU A 13 4.44 -21.35 6.65
N ASP A 14 5.01 -22.50 7.04
CA ASP A 14 4.57 -23.82 6.58
C ASP A 14 3.15 -24.17 7.04
N ILE A 15 2.79 -23.82 8.28
CA ILE A 15 1.43 -24.00 8.83
C ILE A 15 0.44 -23.11 8.05
N LEU A 16 0.81 -21.84 7.86
CA LEU A 16 -0.03 -20.89 7.12
C LEU A 16 -0.19 -21.32 5.65
N THR A 17 0.87 -21.85 5.05
CA THR A 17 0.86 -22.38 3.68
C THR A 17 -0.04 -23.60 3.57
N ALA A 18 0.03 -24.55 4.50
CA ALA A 18 -0.86 -25.70 4.50
C ALA A 18 -2.35 -25.29 4.62
N GLN A 19 -2.66 -24.35 5.51
CA GLN A 19 -4.02 -23.84 5.70
C GLN A 19 -4.52 -23.09 4.45
N THR A 20 -3.71 -22.20 3.88
CA THR A 20 -4.08 -21.41 2.69
C THR A 20 -4.22 -22.28 1.44
N GLN A 21 -3.38 -23.30 1.25
CA GLN A 21 -3.50 -24.26 0.16
C GLN A 21 -4.78 -25.11 0.28
N GLN A 22 -5.13 -25.52 1.51
CA GLN A 22 -6.36 -26.25 1.77
C GLN A 22 -7.60 -25.38 1.52
N ARG A 23 -7.55 -24.10 1.92
CA ARG A 23 -8.68 -23.18 1.81
C ARG A 23 -8.86 -22.62 0.40
N TYR A 24 -7.77 -22.39 -0.32
CA TYR A 24 -7.77 -21.84 -1.67
C TYR A 24 -6.99 -22.72 -2.67
N PRO A 25 -7.52 -23.92 -3.00
CA PRO A 25 -6.93 -24.76 -4.05
C PRO A 25 -6.93 -24.08 -5.43
N THR A 26 -7.91 -23.21 -5.69
CA THR A 26 -8.05 -22.48 -6.96
C THR A 26 -8.37 -20.99 -6.75
N ALA A 27 -8.19 -20.18 -7.81
CA ALA A 27 -8.60 -18.77 -7.83
C ALA A 27 -10.08 -18.58 -7.47
N LYS A 28 -10.93 -19.50 -7.94
CA LYS A 28 -12.37 -19.47 -7.70
C LYS A 28 -12.73 -19.71 -6.24
N ASP A 29 -11.90 -20.42 -5.49
CA ASP A 29 -12.12 -20.64 -4.05
C ASP A 29 -11.82 -19.37 -3.26
N PHE A 30 -10.78 -18.62 -3.64
CA PHE A 30 -10.51 -17.29 -3.09
C PHE A 30 -11.63 -16.30 -3.44
N GLU A 31 -12.07 -16.28 -4.71
CA GLU A 31 -13.18 -15.44 -5.19
C GLU A 31 -14.45 -15.64 -4.38
N LYS A 32 -14.84 -16.90 -4.12
CA LYS A 32 -16.02 -17.23 -3.32
C LYS A 32 -15.90 -16.79 -1.85
N ASP A 33 -14.69 -16.74 -1.30
CA ASP A 33 -14.45 -16.42 0.10
C ASP A 33 -14.39 -14.90 0.38
N MET A 34 -14.21 -14.08 -0.67
CA MET A 34 -14.20 -12.61 -0.57
C MET A 34 -15.40 -12.04 0.18
N ASN A 35 -16.58 -12.63 -0.03
CA ASN A 35 -17.79 -12.20 0.63
C ASN A 35 -17.75 -12.40 2.16
N ARG A 36 -17.24 -13.55 2.62
CA ARG A 36 -17.02 -13.80 4.04
C ARG A 36 -15.98 -12.85 4.59
N MET A 37 -14.85 -12.65 3.88
CA MET A 37 -13.80 -11.72 4.30
C MET A 37 -14.34 -10.31 4.55
N LEU A 38 -15.18 -9.79 3.65
CA LEU A 38 -15.82 -8.48 3.82
C LEU A 38 -16.73 -8.44 5.05
N LYS A 39 -17.49 -9.50 5.32
CA LYS A 39 -18.32 -9.60 6.53
C LYS A 39 -17.47 -9.62 7.80
N ASP A 40 -16.33 -10.31 7.80
CA ASP A 40 -15.38 -10.34 8.93
C ASP A 40 -14.69 -8.97 9.17
N LEU A 41 -14.56 -8.17 8.11
CA LEU A 41 -14.15 -6.78 8.17
C LEU A 41 -15.29 -5.83 8.61
N GLY A 42 -16.52 -6.33 8.70
CA GLY A 42 -17.68 -5.61 9.22
C GLY A 42 -18.59 -4.97 8.18
N PHE A 43 -18.39 -5.24 6.89
CA PHE A 43 -19.32 -4.82 5.85
C PHE A 43 -20.67 -5.51 6.06
N THR A 44 -21.77 -4.82 5.75
CA THR A 44 -23.10 -5.43 5.80
C THR A 44 -23.20 -6.56 4.78
N PRO A 45 -24.07 -7.57 5.00
CA PRO A 45 -24.25 -8.66 4.04
C PRO A 45 -24.53 -8.15 2.61
N GLU A 46 -25.33 -7.10 2.48
CA GLU A 46 -25.68 -6.48 1.21
C GLU A 46 -24.45 -5.87 0.54
N LYS A 47 -23.69 -5.03 1.27
CA LYS A 47 -22.50 -4.38 0.70
C LYS A 47 -21.39 -5.37 0.38
N ALA A 48 -21.21 -6.37 1.24
CA ALA A 48 -20.26 -7.46 1.00
C ALA A 48 -20.61 -8.27 -0.26
N ASN A 49 -21.90 -8.53 -0.50
CA ASN A 49 -22.37 -9.22 -1.71
C ASN A 49 -22.16 -8.36 -2.95
N GLU A 50 -22.52 -7.08 -2.88
CA GLU A 50 -22.36 -6.11 -3.96
C GLU A 50 -20.89 -5.99 -4.37
N VAL A 51 -20.00 -5.68 -3.43
CA VAL A 51 -18.56 -5.50 -3.72
C VAL A 51 -17.95 -6.78 -4.27
N ALA A 52 -18.18 -7.92 -3.64
CA ALA A 52 -17.64 -9.19 -4.12
C ALA A 52 -18.17 -9.56 -5.52
N SER A 53 -19.41 -9.20 -5.87
CA SER A 53 -19.97 -9.50 -7.19
C SER A 53 -19.32 -8.74 -8.35
N HIS A 54 -18.58 -7.67 -8.05
CA HIS A 54 -17.87 -6.84 -9.03
C HIS A 54 -16.39 -7.20 -9.16
N ILE A 55 -15.92 -8.24 -8.48
CA ILE A 55 -14.52 -8.65 -8.47
C ILE A 55 -14.41 -10.09 -8.98
N VAL A 56 -13.48 -10.33 -9.90
CA VAL A 56 -13.13 -11.69 -10.36
C VAL A 56 -11.67 -11.99 -10.07
N VAL A 57 -11.35 -13.25 -9.80
CA VAL A 57 -9.99 -13.69 -9.49
C VAL A 57 -9.43 -14.50 -10.65
N GLU A 58 -8.30 -14.03 -11.19
CA GLU A 58 -7.59 -14.69 -12.30
C GLU A 58 -6.19 -15.13 -11.85
N PRO A 59 -5.69 -16.31 -12.29
CA PRO A 59 -4.33 -16.72 -11.98
C PRO A 59 -3.29 -15.84 -12.71
N ALA A 60 -2.23 -15.45 -11.99
CA ALA A 60 -1.10 -14.71 -12.54
C ALA A 60 0.09 -15.62 -12.87
N ARG A 61 0.84 -15.27 -13.93
CA ARG A 61 2.15 -15.89 -14.22
C ARG A 61 3.29 -15.28 -13.38
N GLY A 62 3.16 -14.02 -12.97
CA GLY A 62 4.10 -13.29 -12.11
C GLY A 62 3.55 -13.14 -10.69
N SER A 63 3.95 -12.06 -10.00
CA SER A 63 3.52 -11.80 -8.61
C SER A 63 2.02 -11.63 -8.43
N GLY A 64 1.31 -11.16 -9.46
CA GLY A 64 -0.09 -10.74 -9.35
C GLY A 64 -0.20 -9.22 -9.37
N HIS A 65 -1.41 -8.72 -9.66
CA HIS A 65 -1.77 -7.30 -9.56
C HIS A 65 -3.28 -7.12 -9.66
N ALA A 66 -3.83 -6.21 -8.88
CA ALA A 66 -5.17 -5.68 -9.07
C ALA A 66 -5.22 -4.92 -10.41
N ARG A 67 -6.34 -5.04 -11.11
CA ARG A 67 -6.60 -4.28 -12.31
C ARG A 67 -7.99 -3.64 -12.21
N PRO A 68 -8.06 -2.31 -12.13
CA PRO A 68 -9.34 -1.61 -12.02
C PRO A 68 -10.17 -1.82 -13.28
N CYS A 69 -11.48 -1.77 -13.10
CA CYS A 69 -12.40 -1.50 -14.20
C CYS A 69 -12.69 0.01 -14.25
N VAL A 70 -12.86 0.55 -15.45
CA VAL A 70 -13.27 1.96 -15.61
C VAL A 70 -14.78 2.10 -15.80
N GLY A 71 -15.46 1.05 -16.27
CA GLY A 71 -16.90 1.05 -16.49
C GLY A 71 -17.63 0.09 -15.54
N ARG A 72 -18.76 0.54 -14.99
CA ARG A 72 -19.64 -0.19 -14.03
C ARG A 72 -20.26 -1.50 -14.57
N GLN A 73 -19.91 -1.91 -15.78
CA GLN A 73 -20.39 -3.14 -16.42
C GLN A 73 -19.30 -4.19 -16.57
N GLN A 74 -18.09 -3.90 -16.09
CA GLN A 74 -16.95 -4.81 -16.14
C GLN A 74 -16.48 -5.09 -14.72
N PRO A 75 -16.02 -6.32 -14.43
CA PRO A 75 -15.46 -6.61 -13.12
C PRO A 75 -14.06 -6.02 -12.99
N ALA A 76 -13.73 -5.57 -11.78
CA ALA A 76 -12.34 -5.41 -11.34
C ALA A 76 -11.69 -6.81 -11.28
N ARG A 77 -10.40 -6.88 -11.57
CA ARG A 77 -9.69 -8.17 -11.63
C ARG A 77 -8.62 -8.22 -10.57
N LEU A 78 -8.74 -9.20 -9.69
CA LEU A 78 -7.68 -9.60 -8.78
C LEU A 78 -6.82 -10.64 -9.48
N ARG A 79 -5.54 -10.35 -9.71
CA ARG A 79 -4.61 -11.35 -10.22
C ARG A 79 -3.65 -11.77 -9.12
N THR A 80 -3.59 -13.07 -8.85
CA THR A 80 -2.66 -13.61 -7.85
C THR A 80 -2.07 -14.93 -8.31
N ARG A 81 -0.89 -15.26 -7.80
CA ARG A 81 -0.20 -16.50 -8.13
C ARG A 81 -0.85 -17.67 -7.39
N ILE A 82 -1.31 -18.66 -8.14
CA ILE A 82 -1.86 -19.90 -7.59
C ILE A 82 -1.17 -21.07 -8.30
N SER A 83 -0.52 -21.92 -7.51
CA SER A 83 0.20 -23.09 -8.04
C SER A 83 -0.74 -24.28 -8.20
N ASN A 84 -0.24 -25.38 -8.77
CA ASN A 84 -0.98 -26.65 -8.80
C ASN A 84 -1.23 -27.25 -7.40
N LYS A 85 -0.53 -26.78 -6.36
CA LYS A 85 -0.76 -27.15 -4.96
C LYS A 85 -1.76 -26.22 -4.25
N GLY A 86 -2.32 -25.24 -4.96
CA GLY A 86 -3.11 -24.16 -4.39
C GLY A 86 -2.28 -22.91 -4.10
N MET A 87 -2.92 -21.96 -3.41
CA MET A 87 -2.33 -20.69 -2.97
C MET A 87 -1.52 -20.92 -1.69
N ASP A 88 -0.22 -20.64 -1.73
CA ASP A 88 0.62 -20.63 -0.51
C ASP A 88 0.38 -19.35 0.32
N TYR A 89 0.97 -19.27 1.52
CA TYR A 89 0.72 -18.13 2.40
C TYR A 89 1.20 -16.81 1.80
N LYS A 90 2.35 -16.82 1.12
CA LYS A 90 2.85 -15.63 0.41
C LYS A 90 1.87 -15.17 -0.67
N GLY A 91 1.35 -16.09 -1.48
CA GLY A 91 0.34 -15.82 -2.50
C GLY A 91 -0.98 -15.33 -1.89
N TYR A 92 -1.36 -15.84 -0.71
CA TYR A 92 -2.53 -15.37 0.04
C TYR A 92 -2.35 -13.95 0.57
N ASN A 93 -1.22 -13.66 1.23
CA ASN A 93 -0.93 -12.33 1.74
C ASN A 93 -0.94 -11.27 0.61
N ILE A 94 -0.36 -11.61 -0.55
CA ILE A 94 -0.46 -10.79 -1.77
C ILE A 94 -1.91 -10.70 -2.25
N ALA A 95 -2.66 -11.80 -2.33
CA ALA A 95 -4.05 -11.77 -2.77
C ALA A 95 -4.94 -10.88 -1.88
N VAL A 96 -4.71 -10.87 -0.56
CA VAL A 96 -5.42 -9.99 0.38
C VAL A 96 -5.06 -8.52 0.14
N HIS A 97 -3.79 -8.22 -0.15
CA HIS A 97 -3.36 -6.87 -0.56
C HIS A 97 -4.10 -6.42 -1.84
N GLU A 98 -4.06 -7.23 -2.90
CA GLU A 98 -4.76 -6.93 -4.15
C GLU A 98 -6.28 -6.84 -3.97
N PHE A 99 -6.85 -7.61 -3.04
CA PHE A 99 -8.26 -7.50 -2.69
C PHE A 99 -8.60 -6.14 -2.09
N GLY A 100 -7.72 -5.56 -1.28
CA GLY A 100 -7.89 -4.22 -0.75
C GLY A 100 -7.92 -3.14 -1.85
N HIS A 101 -7.10 -3.29 -2.90
CA HIS A 101 -7.24 -2.44 -4.10
C HIS A 101 -8.63 -2.61 -4.74
N ASN A 102 -9.03 -3.86 -5.04
CA ASN A 102 -10.29 -4.08 -5.75
C ASN A 102 -11.53 -3.61 -4.96
N VAL A 103 -11.52 -3.75 -3.63
CA VAL A 103 -12.61 -3.24 -2.78
C VAL A 103 -12.70 -1.72 -2.87
N GLU A 104 -11.56 -1.03 -2.81
CA GLU A 104 -11.50 0.42 -3.01
C GLU A 104 -12.00 0.80 -4.42
N GLU A 105 -11.47 0.16 -5.46
CA GLU A 105 -11.82 0.42 -6.86
C GLU A 105 -13.33 0.26 -7.11
N VAL A 106 -13.96 -0.73 -6.49
CA VAL A 106 -15.42 -0.92 -6.58
C VAL A 106 -16.15 0.20 -5.85
N ILE A 107 -15.78 0.53 -4.61
CA ILE A 107 -16.45 1.59 -3.86
C ILE A 107 -16.29 2.95 -4.56
N SER A 108 -15.08 3.32 -4.97
CA SER A 108 -14.79 4.61 -5.59
C SER A 108 -15.36 4.76 -7.01
N LEU A 109 -15.78 3.65 -7.64
CA LEU A 109 -16.48 3.65 -8.93
C LEU A 109 -18.00 3.59 -8.79
N TYR A 110 -18.53 2.73 -7.93
CA TYR A 110 -19.96 2.42 -7.85
C TYR A 110 -20.72 3.33 -6.86
N ASP A 111 -20.08 3.77 -5.77
CA ASP A 111 -20.75 4.53 -4.71
C ASP A 111 -20.71 6.04 -4.92
N ILE A 112 -20.00 6.50 -5.95
CA ILE A 112 -19.92 7.92 -6.27
C ILE A 112 -21.07 8.37 -7.19
N ASP A 113 -21.68 9.50 -6.86
CA ASP A 113 -22.76 10.09 -7.65
C ASP A 113 -22.27 10.57 -9.02
N TYR A 114 -21.12 11.25 -9.04
CA TYR A 114 -20.55 11.86 -10.24
C TYR A 114 -19.45 10.96 -10.81
N TYR A 115 -19.79 10.23 -11.88
CA TYR A 115 -18.86 9.32 -12.55
C TYR A 115 -17.53 9.97 -12.98
N THR A 116 -17.53 11.26 -13.34
CA THR A 116 -16.30 11.99 -13.70
C THR A 116 -15.33 12.18 -12.53
N LEU A 117 -15.79 11.99 -11.29
CA LEU A 117 -14.98 11.99 -10.08
C LEU A 117 -14.64 10.56 -9.61
N ALA A 118 -15.00 9.50 -10.36
CA ALA A 118 -14.72 8.13 -9.93
C ALA A 118 -13.22 7.87 -9.73
N GLY A 119 -12.92 7.06 -8.72
CA GLY A 119 -11.56 6.74 -8.29
C GLY A 119 -11.05 7.60 -7.14
N ILE A 120 -9.74 7.69 -7.04
CA ILE A 120 -8.99 8.25 -5.91
C ILE A 120 -7.84 9.16 -6.41
N PRO A 121 -7.23 9.99 -5.53
CA PRO A 121 -6.27 11.01 -5.97
C PRO A 121 -5.08 10.47 -6.78
N ASN A 122 -4.39 9.44 -6.29
CA ASN A 122 -3.24 8.80 -6.96
C ASN A 122 -2.94 7.41 -6.33
N THR A 123 -1.97 6.69 -6.91
CA THR A 123 -1.58 5.33 -6.48
C THR A 123 -1.37 5.17 -4.98
N GLY A 124 -0.76 6.15 -4.30
CA GLY A 124 -0.49 6.06 -2.86
C GLY A 124 -1.76 5.90 -2.01
N PHE A 125 -2.91 6.39 -2.47
CA PHE A 125 -4.18 6.27 -1.75
C PHE A 125 -4.82 4.88 -1.90
N THR A 126 -4.63 4.19 -3.03
CA THR A 126 -5.15 2.82 -3.19
C THR A 126 -4.22 1.82 -2.50
N GLU A 127 -2.91 2.07 -2.51
CA GLU A 127 -1.92 1.30 -1.71
C GLU A 127 -2.27 1.32 -0.23
N ALA A 128 -2.70 2.47 0.31
CA ALA A 128 -3.18 2.55 1.69
C ALA A 128 -4.36 1.59 1.97
N SER A 129 -5.29 1.44 1.02
CA SER A 129 -6.36 0.44 1.11
C SER A 129 -5.82 -0.99 1.11
N ALA A 130 -4.89 -1.27 0.19
CA ALA A 130 -4.29 -2.59 0.05
C ALA A 130 -3.54 -3.02 1.32
N PHE A 131 -2.75 -2.12 1.93
CA PHE A 131 -2.08 -2.38 3.20
C PHE A 131 -3.05 -2.56 4.37
N LEU A 132 -4.15 -1.80 4.43
CA LEU A 132 -5.19 -1.99 5.46
C LEU A 132 -5.76 -3.41 5.42
N PHE A 133 -5.95 -3.97 4.22
CA PHE A 133 -6.40 -5.36 4.06
C PHE A 133 -5.27 -6.34 4.39
N GLN A 134 -4.07 -6.11 3.87
CA GLN A 134 -2.91 -6.97 4.08
C GLN A 134 -2.55 -7.13 5.57
N GLN A 135 -2.63 -6.07 6.37
CA GLN A 135 -2.42 -6.12 7.82
C GLN A 135 -3.48 -6.97 8.57
N ARG A 136 -4.60 -7.28 7.93
CA ARG A 136 -5.71 -8.07 8.50
C ARG A 136 -5.73 -9.49 7.93
N ASP A 137 -4.74 -9.90 7.16
CA ASP A 137 -4.67 -11.22 6.53
C ASP A 137 -4.80 -12.39 7.52
N MET A 138 -4.15 -12.28 8.69
CA MET A 138 -4.21 -13.26 9.78
C MET A 138 -5.60 -13.34 10.41
N LYS A 139 -6.23 -12.18 10.66
CA LYS A 139 -7.63 -12.11 11.10
C LYS A 139 -8.55 -12.79 10.09
N LEU A 140 -8.33 -12.54 8.80
CA LEU A 140 -9.12 -13.13 7.71
C LEU A 140 -8.91 -14.65 7.57
N LEU A 141 -7.79 -15.20 8.06
CA LEU A 141 -7.56 -16.64 8.22
C LEU A 141 -8.21 -17.24 9.46
N GLY A 142 -8.80 -16.42 10.33
CA GLY A 142 -9.45 -16.86 11.56
C GLY A 142 -8.51 -16.97 12.76
N TYR A 143 -7.28 -16.45 12.65
CA TYR A 143 -6.46 -16.24 13.84
C TYR A 143 -6.99 -15.03 14.60
N GLU A 144 -7.01 -15.11 15.92
CA GLU A 144 -7.23 -13.91 16.71
C GLU A 144 -6.15 -12.91 16.35
N SER A 145 -6.56 -11.66 16.13
CA SER A 145 -5.62 -10.56 16.25
C SER A 145 -5.00 -10.72 17.63
N THR A 146 -3.70 -11.01 17.68
CA THR A 146 -2.89 -10.67 18.83
C THR A 146 -3.09 -9.16 19.00
N GLY A 147 -4.01 -8.80 19.90
CA GLY A 147 -4.37 -7.42 20.14
C GLY A 147 -3.09 -6.63 20.37
N SER A 148 -2.97 -5.47 19.73
CA SER A 148 -1.81 -4.58 19.79
C SER A 148 -0.56 -4.93 18.97
N GLU A 149 -0.65 -5.66 17.85
CA GLU A 149 0.44 -5.65 16.85
C GLU A 149 0.55 -4.36 16.02
N ALA A 150 0.08 -3.23 16.56
CA ALA A 150 0.90 -2.03 16.51
C ALA A 150 2.17 -2.28 17.36
N ASN A 151 2.98 -3.26 16.94
CA ASN A 151 4.28 -3.52 17.53
C ASN A 151 5.03 -2.18 17.48
N SER A 152 5.68 -1.82 18.57
CA SER A 152 6.67 -0.72 18.59
C SER A 152 7.59 -0.80 17.36
N ASN A 153 7.96 -2.02 17.01
CA ASN A 153 8.71 -2.38 15.81
C ASN A 153 8.01 -2.06 14.47
N THR A 154 6.68 -2.19 14.33
CA THR A 154 5.96 -1.84 13.09
C THR A 154 6.06 -0.34 12.80
N THR A 155 5.92 0.51 13.81
CA THR A 155 6.05 1.98 13.63
C THR A 155 7.47 2.35 13.20
N LEU A 156 8.48 1.70 13.79
CA LEU A 156 9.89 1.89 13.45
C LEU A 156 10.22 1.35 12.05
N ASP A 157 9.66 0.21 11.66
CA ASP A 157 9.79 -0.37 10.32
C ASP A 157 9.21 0.56 9.26
N MET A 158 7.99 1.09 9.50
CA MET A 158 7.33 2.01 8.59
C MET A 158 8.14 3.30 8.39
N ILE A 159 8.57 3.96 9.47
CA ILE A 159 9.34 5.21 9.32
C ILE A 159 10.71 4.96 8.68
N TRP A 160 11.34 3.82 8.96
CA TRP A 160 12.62 3.45 8.36
C TRP A 160 12.46 3.22 6.85
N GLY A 161 11.48 2.42 6.45
CA GLY A 161 11.18 2.19 5.03
C GLY A 161 10.77 3.47 4.30
N MET A 162 10.02 4.37 4.96
CA MET A 162 9.71 5.71 4.45
C MET A 162 10.99 6.54 4.24
N TYR A 163 11.87 6.60 5.23
CA TYR A 163 13.12 7.33 5.14
C TYR A 163 13.98 6.80 3.99
N GLU A 164 14.10 5.48 3.81
CA GLU A 164 14.87 4.89 2.71
C GLU A 164 14.30 5.27 1.32
N ILE A 165 12.97 5.26 1.11
CA ILE A 165 12.36 5.55 -0.21
C ILE A 165 12.25 7.05 -0.52
N MET A 166 12.25 7.91 0.50
CA MET A 166 12.21 9.36 0.30
C MET A 166 13.45 9.88 -0.45
N GLY A 167 14.65 9.36 -0.18
CA GLY A 167 15.87 9.79 -0.88
C GLY A 167 15.85 9.41 -2.35
N VAL A 168 15.42 8.19 -2.64
CA VAL A 168 15.20 7.72 -4.02
C VAL A 168 14.17 8.60 -4.72
N SER A 169 13.11 9.00 -4.03
CA SER A 169 12.08 9.91 -4.56
C SER A 169 12.64 11.30 -4.90
N LEU A 170 13.55 11.82 -4.07
CA LEU A 170 14.25 13.08 -4.35
C LEU A 170 15.15 12.95 -5.59
N VAL A 171 15.82 11.81 -5.79
CA VAL A 171 16.62 11.55 -6.99
C VAL A 171 15.74 11.52 -8.24
N ASP A 172 14.59 10.84 -8.21
CA ASP A 172 13.60 10.83 -9.29
C ASP A 172 13.16 12.27 -9.66
N MET A 173 12.72 13.05 -8.67
CA MET A 173 12.30 14.44 -8.89
C MET A 173 13.40 15.31 -9.49
N ARG A 174 14.62 15.23 -8.95
CA ARG A 174 15.77 16.02 -9.41
C ARG A 174 16.24 15.56 -10.81
N MET A 175 16.16 14.26 -11.11
CA MET A 175 16.45 13.75 -12.45
C MET A 175 15.49 14.35 -13.49
N TRP A 176 14.18 14.36 -13.22
CA TRP A 176 13.22 14.96 -14.15
C TRP A 176 13.47 16.46 -14.31
N GLN A 177 13.71 17.19 -13.22
CA GLN A 177 14.07 18.62 -13.28
C GLN A 177 15.31 18.84 -14.16
N TRP A 178 16.35 18.02 -14.00
CA TRP A 178 17.56 18.09 -14.81
C TRP A 178 17.25 17.78 -16.28
N LEU A 179 16.45 16.76 -16.58
CA LEU A 179 16.09 16.41 -17.95
C LEU A 179 15.29 17.52 -18.65
N TYR A 180 14.35 18.17 -17.94
CA TYR A 180 13.62 19.33 -18.45
C TYR A 180 14.53 20.53 -18.73
N GLN A 181 15.60 20.70 -17.97
CA GLN A 181 16.62 21.74 -18.21
C GLN A 181 17.60 21.37 -19.32
N ASN A 182 17.71 20.09 -19.68
CA ASN A 182 18.65 19.54 -20.66
C ASN A 182 17.94 18.72 -21.74
N PRO A 183 17.07 19.34 -22.57
CA PRO A 183 16.21 18.63 -23.52
C PRO A 183 16.96 17.88 -24.63
N GLN A 184 18.26 18.15 -24.82
CA GLN A 184 19.12 17.50 -25.81
C GLN A 184 20.11 16.52 -25.18
N ALA A 185 19.93 16.16 -23.91
CA ALA A 185 20.81 15.24 -23.22
C ALA A 185 20.84 13.85 -23.88
N THR A 186 22.04 13.29 -23.96
CA THR A 186 22.24 11.89 -24.31
C THR A 186 21.99 10.98 -23.12
N ALA A 187 21.77 9.69 -23.36
CA ALA A 187 21.63 8.70 -22.28
C ALA A 187 22.86 8.62 -21.36
N ALA A 188 24.07 8.85 -21.90
CA ALA A 188 25.30 8.89 -21.10
C ALA A 188 25.31 10.09 -20.14
N GLN A 189 24.94 11.28 -20.63
CA GLN A 189 24.84 12.49 -19.82
C GLN A 189 23.76 12.35 -18.74
N LEU A 190 22.61 11.74 -19.06
CA LEU A 190 21.56 11.47 -18.09
C LEU A 190 22.07 10.52 -16.99
N ARG A 191 22.78 9.45 -17.35
CA ARG A 191 23.37 8.52 -16.37
C ARG A 191 24.32 9.24 -15.41
N GLU A 192 25.23 10.05 -15.94
CA GLU A 192 26.19 10.82 -15.13
C GLU A 192 25.47 11.80 -14.21
N ALA A 193 24.47 12.53 -14.72
CA ALA A 193 23.66 13.45 -13.93
C ALA A 193 22.91 12.73 -12.80
N VAL A 194 22.30 11.57 -13.06
CA VAL A 194 21.59 10.77 -12.05
C VAL A 194 22.54 10.30 -10.94
N VAL A 195 23.73 9.81 -11.30
CA VAL A 195 24.73 9.38 -10.32
C VAL A 195 25.17 10.55 -9.44
N GLN A 196 25.41 11.72 -10.03
CA GLN A 196 25.76 12.92 -9.27
C GLN A 196 24.61 13.38 -8.36
N ILE A 197 23.38 13.42 -8.87
CA ILE A 197 22.19 13.77 -8.09
C ILE A 197 22.02 12.82 -6.90
N ALA A 198 22.24 11.52 -7.09
CA ALA A 198 22.17 10.52 -6.02
C ALA A 198 23.23 10.77 -4.94
N ALA A 199 24.47 11.04 -5.34
CA ALA A 199 25.55 11.42 -4.42
C ALA A 199 25.20 12.70 -3.64
N ASP A 200 24.65 13.73 -4.31
CA ASP A 200 24.26 14.98 -3.66
C ASP A 200 23.13 14.79 -2.64
N VAL A 201 22.09 13.99 -2.98
CA VAL A 201 21.01 13.64 -2.05
C VAL A 201 21.53 12.81 -0.89
N TRP A 202 22.43 11.87 -1.15
CA TRP A 202 23.06 11.05 -0.11
C TRP A 202 23.85 11.90 0.88
N ASN A 203 24.76 12.73 0.38
CA ASN A 203 25.57 13.63 1.21
C ASN A 203 24.70 14.57 2.06
N GLN A 204 23.56 15.01 1.53
CA GLN A 204 22.67 15.92 2.25
C GLN A 204 21.84 15.24 3.35
N TYR A 205 21.33 14.03 3.10
CA TYR A 205 20.30 13.43 3.96
C TYR A 205 20.66 12.09 4.58
N TYR A 206 21.66 11.38 4.06
CA TYR A 206 22.02 10.01 4.46
C TYR A 206 23.41 9.92 5.06
N GLU A 207 24.42 10.62 4.53
CA GLU A 207 25.78 10.62 5.08
C GLU A 207 25.84 10.97 6.57
N PRO A 208 25.07 11.95 7.09
CA PRO A 208 25.09 12.27 8.52
C PRO A 208 24.54 11.16 9.42
N VAL A 209 23.80 10.20 8.87
CA VAL A 209 23.11 9.13 9.62
C VAL A 209 23.76 7.76 9.36
N LEU A 210 24.09 7.46 8.10
CA LEU A 210 24.58 6.18 7.62
C LEU A 210 26.08 6.18 7.30
N GLY A 211 26.71 7.35 7.21
CA GLY A 211 28.09 7.51 6.77
C GLY A 211 28.28 7.39 5.26
N GLU A 212 29.55 7.34 4.85
CA GLU A 212 30.02 7.32 3.45
C GLU A 212 29.66 8.58 2.64
N LYS A 213 30.65 9.15 1.96
CA LYS A 213 30.42 10.28 1.04
C LYS A 213 30.27 9.80 -0.39
N ASP A 214 29.51 10.56 -1.17
CA ASP A 214 29.33 10.40 -2.61
C ASP A 214 28.77 9.04 -3.02
N SER A 215 27.89 8.46 -2.20
CA SER A 215 27.29 7.15 -2.48
C SER A 215 26.24 7.25 -3.60
N PRO A 216 26.35 6.42 -4.67
CA PRO A 216 25.37 6.40 -5.76
C PRO A 216 24.15 5.53 -5.44
N LEU A 217 24.04 4.99 -4.22
CA LEU A 217 23.08 3.94 -3.87
C LEU A 217 21.61 4.32 -4.18
N LEU A 218 21.26 5.59 -4.06
CA LEU A 218 19.89 6.07 -4.32
C LEU A 218 19.49 6.01 -5.81
N ALA A 219 20.45 5.84 -6.74
CA ALA A 219 20.21 5.70 -8.17
C ALA A 219 19.83 4.26 -8.61
N ILE A 220 19.61 3.34 -7.68
CA ILE A 220 19.39 1.91 -7.97
C ILE A 220 18.09 1.61 -8.73
N TYR A 221 17.09 2.51 -8.67
CA TYR A 221 15.76 2.27 -9.24
C TYR A 221 15.62 2.80 -10.67
N SER A 222 15.73 1.93 -11.67
CA SER A 222 15.53 2.30 -13.09
C SER A 222 14.09 2.76 -13.42
N HIS A 223 13.12 2.46 -12.56
CA HIS A 223 11.71 2.86 -12.75
C HIS A 223 11.53 4.37 -12.90
N MET A 224 12.38 5.19 -12.28
CA MET A 224 12.33 6.66 -12.43
C MET A 224 12.51 7.12 -13.88
N VAL A 225 13.20 6.33 -14.72
CA VAL A 225 13.40 6.64 -16.14
C VAL A 225 12.20 6.20 -16.99
N GLY A 226 11.60 5.05 -16.66
CA GLY A 226 10.47 4.49 -17.41
C GLY A 226 9.12 5.12 -17.09
N TYR A 227 8.98 5.71 -15.89
CA TYR A 227 7.74 6.28 -15.39
C TYR A 227 8.00 7.64 -14.74
N ALA A 228 7.33 8.68 -15.25
CA ALA A 228 7.53 10.04 -14.76
C ALA A 228 7.00 10.21 -13.33
N LEU A 229 7.87 10.73 -12.44
CA LEU A 229 7.55 11.01 -11.03
C LEU A 229 6.89 9.82 -10.31
N TYR A 230 7.41 8.63 -10.55
CA TYR A 230 6.84 7.39 -10.02
C TYR A 230 7.22 7.16 -8.55
N LEU A 231 8.50 7.30 -8.22
CA LEU A 231 9.02 6.99 -6.89
C LEU A 231 8.48 7.93 -5.80
N PRO A 232 8.25 9.23 -6.04
CA PRO A 232 7.57 10.12 -5.09
C PRO A 232 6.17 9.67 -4.67
N GLY A 233 5.51 8.81 -5.45
CA GLY A 233 4.21 8.24 -5.08
C GLY A 233 4.27 7.35 -3.83
N TYR A 234 5.39 6.66 -3.59
CA TYR A 234 5.56 5.74 -2.45
C TYR A 234 5.57 6.43 -1.09
N PRO A 235 6.45 7.42 -0.81
CA PRO A 235 6.43 8.08 0.49
C PRO A 235 5.12 8.84 0.73
N ILE A 236 4.49 9.40 -0.32
CA ILE A 236 3.15 9.99 -0.22
C ILE A 236 2.12 8.94 0.21
N GLY A 237 2.14 7.77 -0.44
CA GLY A 237 1.27 6.66 -0.08
C GLY A 237 1.45 6.19 1.37
N GLN A 238 2.69 6.08 1.84
CA GLN A 238 2.98 5.69 3.22
C GLN A 238 2.51 6.72 4.26
N ILE A 239 2.63 8.02 3.96
CA ILE A 239 2.09 9.10 4.83
C ILE A 239 0.56 8.97 4.93
N VAL A 240 -0.10 8.83 3.78
CA VAL A 240 -1.55 8.69 3.69
C VAL A 240 -2.01 7.43 4.42
N GLN A 241 -1.33 6.30 4.18
CA GLN A 241 -1.58 5.02 4.83
C GLN A 241 -1.54 5.17 6.34
N TYR A 242 -0.47 5.75 6.89
CA TYR A 242 -0.33 5.89 8.34
C TYR A 242 -1.48 6.72 8.95
N GLN A 243 -1.82 7.85 8.33
CA GLN A 243 -2.92 8.70 8.80
C GLN A 243 -4.29 7.99 8.72
N LEU A 244 -4.53 7.22 7.65
CA LEU A 244 -5.75 6.42 7.50
C LEU A 244 -5.82 5.30 8.52
N GLU A 245 -4.73 4.59 8.76
CA GLU A 245 -4.64 3.55 9.78
C GLU A 245 -4.90 4.09 11.18
N GLU A 246 -4.26 5.20 11.55
CA GLU A 246 -4.47 5.85 12.84
C GLU A 246 -5.94 6.28 13.01
N HIS A 247 -6.56 6.79 11.95
CA HIS A 247 -7.96 7.20 11.97
C HIS A 247 -8.91 6.00 12.10
N LEU A 248 -8.73 4.97 11.26
CA LEU A 248 -9.58 3.79 11.23
C LEU A 248 -9.39 2.89 12.46
N ALA A 249 -8.24 2.94 13.13
CA ALA A 249 -8.01 2.25 14.40
C ALA A 249 -8.89 2.79 15.53
N LYS A 250 -9.42 4.01 15.41
CA LYS A 250 -10.35 4.60 16.39
C LYS A 250 -11.78 4.04 16.27
N CYS A 251 -12.08 3.29 15.20
CA CYS A 251 -13.39 2.67 15.03
C CYS A 251 -13.60 1.56 16.09
N PRO A 252 -14.66 1.65 16.91
CA PRO A 252 -14.86 0.75 18.06
C PRO A 252 -15.33 -0.66 17.67
N THR A 253 -15.80 -0.85 16.44
CA THR A 253 -16.31 -2.13 15.95
C THR A 253 -15.92 -2.34 14.47
N PRO A 254 -15.89 -3.59 13.99
CA PRO A 254 -15.74 -3.87 12.56
C PRO A 254 -16.77 -3.13 11.70
N GLN A 255 -18.02 -3.01 12.15
CA GLN A 255 -19.07 -2.31 11.41
C GLN A 255 -18.79 -0.80 11.31
N ALA A 256 -18.29 -0.19 12.39
CA ALA A 256 -17.85 1.21 12.36
C ALA A 256 -16.67 1.39 11.40
N PHE A 257 -15.72 0.45 11.38
CA PHE A 257 -14.61 0.44 10.43
C PHE A 257 -15.11 0.38 8.98
N ALA A 258 -15.97 -0.59 8.63
CA ALA A 258 -16.46 -0.76 7.26
C ALA A 258 -17.27 0.45 6.78
N LYS A 259 -18.10 1.02 7.66
CA LYS A 259 -18.84 2.25 7.37
C LYS A 259 -17.90 3.43 7.10
N GLU A 260 -16.88 3.61 7.94
CA GLU A 260 -15.93 4.71 7.81
C GLU A 260 -15.03 4.54 6.59
N TYR A 261 -14.56 3.32 6.33
CA TYR A 261 -13.84 2.96 5.12
C TYR A 261 -14.65 3.31 3.86
N THR A 262 -15.92 2.89 3.80
CA THR A 262 -16.80 3.21 2.65
C THR A 262 -16.97 4.72 2.49
N ARG A 263 -17.20 5.45 3.59
CA ARG A 263 -17.32 6.91 3.60
C ARG A 263 -16.07 7.61 3.05
N ILE A 264 -14.89 7.08 3.37
CA ILE A 264 -13.60 7.62 2.93
C ILE A 264 -13.40 7.40 1.42
N TYR A 265 -13.62 6.17 0.94
CA TYR A 265 -13.31 5.83 -0.46
C TYR A 265 -14.38 6.24 -1.47
N GLN A 266 -15.60 6.55 -1.03
CA GLN A 266 -16.65 7.12 -1.91
C GLN A 266 -16.45 8.62 -2.26
N GLN A 267 -15.45 9.30 -1.66
CA GLN A 267 -15.22 10.74 -1.85
C GLN A 267 -14.87 11.15 -3.29
N GLY A 268 -14.34 10.21 -4.07
CA GLY A 268 -13.89 10.44 -5.44
C GLY A 268 -12.48 11.00 -5.57
N ARG A 269 -12.09 11.24 -6.82
CA ARG A 269 -10.78 11.68 -7.28
C ARG A 269 -10.58 13.17 -7.04
N LEU A 270 -10.41 13.53 -5.78
CA LEU A 270 -10.10 14.88 -5.33
C LEU A 270 -8.57 15.11 -5.33
N THR A 271 -8.14 16.34 -5.05
CA THR A 271 -6.72 16.58 -4.77
C THR A 271 -6.33 15.91 -3.45
N PRO A 272 -5.06 15.47 -3.27
CA PRO A 272 -4.63 14.76 -2.06
C PRO A 272 -4.99 15.46 -0.75
N ASP A 273 -4.80 16.79 -0.65
CA ASP A 273 -5.10 17.54 0.58
C ASP A 273 -6.60 17.60 0.88
N VAL A 274 -7.43 17.85 -0.14
CA VAL A 274 -8.89 17.90 0.01
C VAL A 274 -9.43 16.53 0.39
N TRP A 275 -8.94 15.48 -0.26
CA TRP A 275 -9.31 14.11 0.06
C TRP A 275 -8.94 13.74 1.49
N MET A 276 -7.73 14.07 1.95
CA MET A 276 -7.30 13.78 3.33
C MET A 276 -8.13 14.55 4.37
N ARG A 277 -8.50 15.81 4.10
CA ARG A 277 -9.39 16.56 5.00
C ARG A 277 -10.76 15.91 5.13
N GLY A 278 -11.32 15.44 4.02
CA GLY A 278 -12.59 14.70 4.06
C GLY A 278 -12.44 13.28 4.63
N ALA A 279 -11.28 12.65 4.49
CA ALA A 279 -11.03 11.31 5.01
C ALA A 279 -10.78 11.29 6.53
N VAL A 280 -9.84 12.10 7.02
CA VAL A 280 -9.33 12.04 8.40
C VAL A 280 -9.45 13.38 9.14
N GLY A 281 -10.13 14.37 8.57
CA GLY A 281 -10.35 15.67 9.19
C GLY A 281 -9.15 16.61 9.20
N SER A 282 -8.04 16.23 8.57
CA SER A 282 -6.78 16.98 8.58
C SER A 282 -6.04 16.88 7.23
N PRO A 283 -5.16 17.85 6.90
CA PRO A 283 -4.32 17.74 5.72
C PRO A 283 -3.35 16.55 5.80
N MET A 284 -2.78 16.18 4.65
CA MET A 284 -1.69 15.21 4.61
C MET A 284 -0.50 15.72 5.45
N SER A 285 0.03 14.87 6.33
CA SER A 285 1.03 15.28 7.32
C SER A 285 1.88 14.10 7.80
N VAL A 286 3.19 14.33 7.92
CA VAL A 286 4.14 13.40 8.56
C VAL A 286 4.08 13.46 10.09
N GLN A 287 3.37 14.42 10.69
CA GLN A 287 3.40 14.61 12.14
C GLN A 287 2.86 13.41 12.93
N PRO A 288 1.80 12.70 12.50
CA PRO A 288 1.30 11.54 13.22
C PRO A 288 2.34 10.42 13.37
N ILE A 289 3.00 10.03 12.28
CA ILE A 289 4.04 8.99 12.35
C ILE A 289 5.24 9.46 13.16
N LEU A 290 5.68 10.72 13.02
CA LEU A 290 6.79 11.24 13.83
C LEU A 290 6.46 11.29 15.33
N LYS A 291 5.21 11.60 15.70
CA LYS A 291 4.77 11.55 17.09
C LYS A 291 4.82 10.12 17.62
N ALA A 292 4.27 9.16 16.89
CA ALA A 292 4.29 7.77 17.29
C ALA A 292 5.71 7.21 17.41
N VAL A 293 6.61 7.56 16.48
CA VAL A 293 8.04 7.18 16.56
C VAL A 293 8.68 7.73 17.84
N ARG A 294 8.45 9.00 18.19
CA ARG A 294 8.98 9.58 19.45
C ARG A 294 8.46 8.83 20.67
N GLU A 295 7.17 8.56 20.74
CA GLU A 295 6.57 7.79 21.84
C GLU A 295 7.14 6.37 21.93
N GLN A 296 7.50 5.74 20.81
CA GLN A 296 8.16 4.43 20.83
C GLN A 296 9.61 4.53 21.30
N LEU A 297 10.38 5.52 20.83
CA LEU A 297 11.76 5.73 21.27
C LEU A 297 11.84 6.06 22.77
N GLU A 298 10.88 6.81 23.31
CA GLU A 298 10.78 7.09 24.75
C GLU A 298 10.54 5.82 25.59
N LYS A 299 9.88 4.81 25.05
CA LYS A 299 9.67 3.51 25.74
C LYS A 299 10.88 2.58 25.67
N MET A 300 11.80 2.81 24.73
CA MET A 300 13.01 2.00 24.56
C MET A 300 14.18 2.50 25.41
N ASN A 301 14.12 3.77 25.85
CA ASN A 301 15.08 4.40 26.75
C ASN A 301 14.68 4.21 28.22
#